data_AF-A0A3D3TAX2-F1
#
_entry.id   AF-A0A3D3TAX2-F1
#
_cell.length_a   1.000
_cell.length_b   1.000
_cell.length_c   1.000
_cell.angle_alpha   90.00
_cell.angle_beta   90.00
_cell.angle_gamma   90.00
#
_symmetry.space_group_name_H-M   'P 1'
#
loop_
_entity.id
_entity.type
_entity.pdbx_description
1 polymer ?
#
loop_
_entity_poly.entity_id
_entity_poly.type
_entity_poly.pdbx_seq_one_letter_code
_entity_poly.pdbx_strand_id
1 'polypeptide(L)'
;MKKYLFILSSLILSFSLSGQTPAKYLAGAVPEIDGRVRFHKVINVNSGLDAKSLYSLMDKWAKENYDSNGELMNRVLLSNAQSYDIACQGETYLIFQRSALVLDRAKMSYQLILEIEDGKCDVSIRNIKYDYSDEKEQVTAEKMITDNIALNKSGDKLNRYYDKFRTYTIDSVNSIINRIDVYLNGINTQGVASLLTRTEVVVQQQTAPAAATQNIPVSTNNTVVVTPPAPVYDVMPPQQIARPLHETGTTGMAGYRQVDAEKIPGNIIKLLSDATLITSGTADQVNVMTASWGGLGRFWEKPVTFCFLNPTRYSVQTMDKGDTYTISFYTEAYRDAVMYCGSVSGRNTDKIKGSGLTPIKTPSGATAFAEAWMIFECKKIVAQPISPDAVVEKNLPDDWTKNGFHKMYIGEILNVWVK
;
A
#
# COMPACT_ATOMS: atom_id res chain seq x y z
N MET A 1 -18.38 12.39 62.82
CA MET A 1 -18.28 13.13 61.53
C MET A 1 -16.80 13.34 61.28
N LYS A 2 -16.09 12.87 60.24
CA LYS A 2 -16.34 12.25 58.93
C LYS A 2 -15.17 11.24 58.76
N LYS A 3 -15.38 9.94 58.59
CA LYS A 3 -15.53 9.18 57.33
C LYS A 3 -14.55 9.59 56.21
N TYR A 4 -13.89 8.55 55.66
CA TYR A 4 -13.20 8.42 54.36
C TYR A 4 -11.69 8.70 54.30
N LEU A 5 -10.89 7.67 54.58
CA LEU A 5 -9.68 7.39 53.78
C LEU A 5 -9.34 5.89 53.84
N PHE A 6 -10.10 5.10 53.08
CA PHE A 6 -9.74 3.77 52.62
C PHE A 6 -10.13 3.70 51.15
N ILE A 7 -9.43 2.88 50.38
CA ILE A 7 -9.52 2.64 48.92
C ILE A 7 -8.45 3.41 48.13
N LEU A 8 -7.25 2.81 47.98
CA LEU A 8 -6.65 2.49 46.67
C LEU A 8 -5.38 1.65 46.86
N SER A 9 -5.55 0.37 47.17
CA SER A 9 -4.48 -0.64 47.00
C SER A 9 -5.14 -1.89 46.44
N SER A 10 -5.43 -1.84 45.15
CA SER A 10 -5.96 -2.98 44.41
C SER A 10 -5.57 -2.83 42.94
N LEU A 11 -4.79 -3.82 42.48
CA LEU A 11 -4.55 -4.21 41.10
C LEU A 11 -3.92 -3.17 40.15
N ILE A 12 -2.59 -3.18 40.09
CA ILE A 12 -1.92 -3.21 38.78
C ILE A 12 -1.13 -4.53 38.75
N LEU A 13 -1.88 -5.64 38.65
CA LEU A 13 -1.33 -6.86 38.09
C LEU A 13 -1.27 -6.60 36.59
N SER A 14 -0.11 -6.13 36.12
CA SER A 14 0.19 -6.03 34.70
C SER A 14 0.11 -7.45 34.13
N PHE A 15 -1.08 -7.86 33.66
CA PHE A 15 -1.18 -8.94 32.71
C PHE A 15 -0.44 -8.46 31.46
N SER A 16 0.83 -8.81 31.38
CA SER A 16 1.50 -8.93 30.10
C SER A 16 0.69 -9.95 29.32
N LEU A 17 -0.23 -9.47 28.45
CA LEU A 17 -0.63 -10.24 27.29
C LEU A 17 0.67 -10.43 26.48
N SER A 18 1.41 -11.50 26.78
CA SER A 18 2.37 -12.04 25.85
C SER A 18 1.55 -12.45 24.64
N GLY A 19 1.55 -11.61 23.60
CA GLY A 19 0.87 -11.88 22.35
C GLY A 19 1.28 -13.27 21.87
N GLN A 20 0.32 -14.18 21.77
CA GLN A 20 0.58 -15.50 21.23
C GLN A 20 1.08 -15.34 19.79
N THR A 21 2.17 -16.02 19.45
CA THR A 21 2.68 -16.04 18.08
C THR A 21 1.58 -16.57 17.16
N PRO A 22 1.22 -15.86 16.07
CA PRO A 22 0.20 -16.33 15.16
C PRO A 22 0.51 -17.71 14.60
N ALA A 23 -0.50 -18.59 14.57
CA ALA A 23 -0.36 -19.99 14.14
C ALA A 23 0.28 -20.14 12.75
N LYS A 24 0.06 -19.15 11.85
CA LYS A 24 0.65 -19.12 10.50
C LYS A 24 2.18 -19.08 10.45
N TYR A 25 2.85 -18.86 11.57
CA TYR A 25 4.32 -18.84 11.66
C TYR A 25 4.90 -20.03 12.42
N LEU A 26 4.07 -20.88 13.01
CA LEU A 26 4.49 -21.98 13.88
C LEU A 26 4.79 -23.25 13.07
N ALA A 27 4.90 -24.40 13.73
CA ALA A 27 5.29 -25.66 13.11
C ALA A 27 4.46 -25.98 11.85
N GLY A 28 5.13 -26.46 10.81
CA GLY A 28 4.56 -26.77 9.49
C GLY A 28 4.44 -25.58 8.54
N ALA A 29 4.65 -24.34 9.01
CA ALA A 29 4.56 -23.15 8.15
C ALA A 29 5.73 -23.03 7.15
N VAL A 30 6.86 -23.68 7.39
CA VAL A 30 8.01 -23.73 6.48
C VAL A 30 8.22 -25.19 6.04
N PRO A 31 7.59 -25.61 4.94
CA PRO A 31 7.67 -26.99 4.47
C PRO A 31 9.07 -27.36 3.94
N GLU A 32 9.50 -28.57 4.28
CA GLU A 32 10.74 -29.18 3.79
C GLU A 32 10.41 -30.42 2.95
N ILE A 33 10.95 -30.49 1.73
CA ILE A 33 10.88 -31.65 0.84
C ILE A 33 12.32 -32.03 0.50
N ASP A 34 12.72 -33.26 0.82
CA ASP A 34 14.09 -33.77 0.66
C ASP A 34 15.15 -32.87 1.33
N GLY A 35 14.83 -32.36 2.53
CA GLY A 35 15.71 -31.49 3.31
C GLY A 35 15.88 -30.09 2.73
N ARG A 36 15.02 -29.68 1.78
CA ARG A 36 15.02 -28.34 1.19
C ARG A 36 13.71 -27.62 1.40
N VAL A 37 13.79 -26.34 1.72
CA VAL A 37 12.62 -25.48 1.89
C VAL A 37 11.94 -25.28 0.53
N ARG A 38 10.69 -25.72 0.42
CA ARG A 38 9.85 -25.56 -0.77
C ARG A 38 8.42 -25.24 -0.39
N PHE A 39 8.04 -23.98 -0.56
CA PHE A 39 6.65 -23.57 -0.47
C PHE A 39 5.91 -23.99 -1.73
N HIS A 40 4.68 -24.49 -1.55
CA HIS A 40 3.88 -25.08 -2.60
C HIS A 40 2.41 -24.73 -2.42
N LYS A 41 1.72 -24.36 -3.51
CA LYS A 41 0.28 -24.13 -3.52
C LYS A 41 -0.28 -24.39 -4.91
N VAL A 42 -1.33 -25.21 -4.98
CA VAL A 42 -2.17 -25.33 -6.19
C VAL A 42 -3.24 -24.23 -6.16
N ILE A 43 -3.30 -23.44 -7.23
CA ILE A 43 -4.34 -22.43 -7.48
C ILE A 43 -5.28 -22.99 -8.55
N ASN A 44 -6.54 -23.20 -8.18
CA ASN A 44 -7.59 -23.59 -9.12
C ASN A 44 -8.18 -22.33 -9.77
N VAL A 45 -8.47 -22.39 -11.06
CA VAL A 45 -8.93 -21.26 -11.87
C VAL A 45 -10.42 -21.40 -12.17
N ASN A 46 -11.21 -20.42 -11.73
CA ASN A 46 -12.68 -20.49 -11.75
C ASN A 46 -13.31 -20.32 -13.15
N SER A 47 -12.52 -19.96 -14.17
CA SER A 47 -13.01 -19.60 -15.51
C SER A 47 -13.01 -20.75 -16.52
N GLY A 48 -12.62 -21.97 -16.14
CA GLY A 48 -12.62 -23.14 -17.03
C GLY A 48 -11.63 -23.03 -18.19
N LEU A 49 -10.54 -22.28 -18.02
CA LEU A 49 -9.50 -22.10 -19.04
C LEU A 49 -8.74 -23.40 -19.28
N ASP A 50 -8.49 -23.70 -20.57
CA ASP A 50 -7.56 -24.75 -20.97
C ASP A 50 -6.11 -24.38 -20.62
N ALA A 51 -5.24 -25.39 -20.53
CA ALA A 51 -3.85 -25.22 -20.12
C ALA A 51 -3.09 -24.23 -21.01
N LYS A 52 -3.39 -24.18 -22.31
CA LYS A 52 -2.74 -23.28 -23.27
C LYS A 52 -3.08 -21.80 -23.02
N SER A 53 -4.36 -21.52 -22.79
CA SER A 53 -4.85 -20.17 -22.50
C SER A 53 -4.36 -19.70 -21.13
N LEU A 54 -4.39 -20.59 -20.14
CA LEU A 54 -3.86 -20.33 -18.81
C LEU A 54 -2.34 -20.12 -18.81
N TYR A 55 -1.60 -20.91 -19.60
CA TYR A 55 -0.17 -20.72 -19.79
C TYR A 55 0.14 -19.35 -20.39
N SER A 56 -0.61 -18.93 -21.42
CA SER A 56 -0.40 -17.63 -22.07
C SER A 56 -0.64 -16.48 -21.09
N LEU A 57 -1.63 -16.63 -20.20
CA LEU A 57 -1.93 -15.68 -19.14
C LEU A 57 -0.80 -15.62 -18.10
N MET A 58 -0.28 -16.77 -17.67
CA MET A 58 0.82 -16.84 -16.70
C MET A 58 2.17 -16.40 -17.28
N ASP A 59 2.44 -16.64 -18.57
CA ASP A 59 3.64 -16.15 -19.26
C ASP A 59 3.63 -14.62 -19.31
N LYS A 60 2.48 -14.02 -19.62
CA LYS A 60 2.29 -12.57 -19.55
C LYS A 60 2.53 -12.04 -18.14
N TRP A 61 1.89 -12.63 -17.13
CA TRP A 61 2.08 -12.23 -15.72
C TRP A 61 3.54 -12.32 -15.29
N ALA A 62 4.22 -13.41 -15.63
CA ALA A 62 5.62 -13.63 -15.29
C ALA A 62 6.52 -12.55 -15.90
N LYS A 63 6.30 -12.19 -17.18
CA LYS A 63 7.03 -11.10 -17.84
C LYS A 63 6.74 -9.75 -17.18
N GLU A 64 5.48 -9.42 -16.93
CA GLU A 64 5.09 -8.15 -16.29
C GLU A 64 5.66 -8.00 -14.87
N ASN A 65 5.86 -9.09 -14.13
CA ASN A 65 6.29 -9.06 -12.72
C ASN A 65 7.77 -9.38 -12.51
N TYR A 66 8.42 -10.06 -13.45
CA TYR A 66 9.81 -10.50 -13.31
C TYR A 66 10.73 -9.97 -14.43
N ASP A 67 10.24 -9.43 -15.54
CA ASP A 67 11.09 -8.87 -16.60
C ASP A 67 11.38 -7.37 -16.35
N SER A 68 11.95 -7.07 -15.17
CA SER A 68 12.18 -5.69 -14.71
C SER A 68 13.67 -5.34 -14.63
N ASN A 69 14.06 -4.20 -15.18
CA ASN A 69 15.44 -3.69 -15.14
C ASN A 69 15.73 -2.85 -13.87
N GLY A 70 15.55 -3.47 -12.69
CA GLY A 70 15.72 -2.82 -11.39
C GLY A 70 17.05 -3.14 -10.68
N GLU A 71 17.20 -2.60 -9.47
CA GLU A 71 18.29 -2.96 -8.53
C GLU A 71 18.22 -4.45 -8.12
N LEU A 72 17.01 -4.99 -8.05
CA LEU A 72 16.74 -6.40 -7.73
C LEU A 72 16.72 -7.21 -9.02
N MET A 73 17.47 -8.32 -9.01
CA MET A 73 17.58 -9.21 -10.17
C MET A 73 16.36 -10.12 -10.26
N ASN A 74 15.31 -9.60 -10.88
CA ASN A 74 14.16 -10.40 -11.30
C ASN A 74 14.31 -10.73 -12.79
N ARG A 75 14.02 -11.98 -13.16
CA ARG A 75 14.00 -12.41 -14.58
C ARG A 75 13.17 -13.68 -14.78
N VAL A 76 12.56 -13.79 -15.95
CA VAL A 76 12.03 -15.06 -16.45
C VAL A 76 13.21 -15.90 -16.97
N LEU A 77 13.44 -17.07 -16.38
CA LEU A 77 14.51 -17.99 -16.75
C LEU A 77 14.08 -18.96 -17.85
N LEU A 78 12.82 -19.38 -17.81
CA LEU A 78 12.23 -20.35 -18.73
C LEU A 78 10.75 -20.01 -18.93
N SER A 79 10.28 -20.15 -20.15
CA SER A 79 8.86 -20.16 -20.53
C SER A 79 8.70 -21.21 -21.62
N ASN A 80 8.18 -22.39 -21.26
CA ASN A 80 8.08 -23.55 -22.14
C ASN A 80 6.63 -23.84 -22.55
N ALA A 81 6.28 -23.47 -23.79
CA ALA A 81 4.93 -23.66 -24.31
C ALA A 81 4.58 -25.11 -24.67
N GLN A 82 5.52 -26.06 -24.57
CA GLN A 82 5.27 -27.49 -24.80
C GLN A 82 4.87 -28.23 -23.52
N SER A 83 5.57 -27.95 -22.42
CA SER A 83 5.28 -28.55 -21.11
C SER A 83 4.42 -27.66 -20.20
N TYR A 84 4.16 -26.42 -20.63
CA TYR A 84 3.44 -25.40 -19.88
C TYR A 84 4.09 -25.03 -18.54
N ASP A 85 5.42 -24.99 -18.52
CA ASP A 85 6.22 -24.60 -17.36
C ASP A 85 6.83 -23.22 -17.52
N ILE A 86 6.81 -22.43 -16.45
CA ILE A 86 7.49 -21.13 -16.37
C ILE A 86 8.37 -21.13 -15.12
N ALA A 87 9.62 -20.70 -15.26
CA ALA A 87 10.53 -20.51 -14.14
C ALA A 87 11.03 -19.08 -14.09
N CYS A 88 10.96 -18.46 -12.91
CA CYS A 88 11.47 -17.12 -12.65
C CYS A 88 12.53 -17.15 -11.56
N GLN A 89 13.54 -16.28 -11.69
CA GLN A 89 14.39 -15.87 -10.58
C GLN A 89 13.84 -14.58 -10.00
N GLY A 90 13.66 -14.55 -8.68
CA GLY A 90 13.18 -13.39 -7.96
C GLY A 90 14.17 -12.90 -6.91
N GLU A 91 14.23 -11.58 -6.74
CA GLU A 91 14.86 -10.91 -5.61
C GLU A 91 13.88 -9.89 -5.00
N THR A 92 13.81 -9.85 -3.67
CA THR A 92 13.00 -8.88 -2.93
C THR A 92 13.66 -8.49 -1.61
N TYR A 93 13.31 -7.33 -1.07
CA TYR A 93 13.74 -6.92 0.25
C TYR A 93 12.74 -7.36 1.32
N LEU A 94 13.20 -8.12 2.31
CA LEU A 94 12.50 -8.33 3.57
C LEU A 94 12.83 -7.15 4.48
N ILE A 95 11.88 -6.24 4.71
CA ILE A 95 12.08 -5.02 5.51
C ILE A 95 11.66 -5.29 6.95
N PHE A 96 12.60 -5.68 7.81
CA PHE A 96 12.34 -6.01 9.21
C PHE A 96 12.01 -4.77 10.05
N GLN A 97 12.69 -3.66 9.80
CA GLN A 97 12.44 -2.40 10.47
C GLN A 97 12.72 -1.23 9.54
N ARG A 98 11.80 -0.26 9.53
CA ARG A 98 11.99 1.01 8.83
C ARG A 98 11.62 2.15 9.76
N SER A 99 12.58 3.02 10.02
CA SER A 99 12.41 4.29 10.73
C SER A 99 13.23 5.38 10.03
N ALA A 100 13.18 6.61 10.54
CA ALA A 100 13.94 7.73 9.96
C ALA A 100 15.47 7.51 9.91
N LEU A 101 16.03 6.71 10.82
CA LEU A 101 17.48 6.50 10.96
C LEU A 101 17.93 5.05 10.74
N VAL A 102 17.00 4.10 10.72
CA VAL A 102 17.30 2.67 10.65
C VAL A 102 16.50 2.03 9.54
N LEU A 103 17.19 1.36 8.62
CA LEU A 103 16.62 0.45 7.65
C LEU A 103 17.25 -0.93 7.87
N ASP A 104 16.56 -1.78 8.63
CA ASP A 104 16.92 -3.19 8.78
C ASP A 104 16.22 -4.00 7.70
N ARG A 105 16.98 -4.53 6.73
CA ARG A 105 16.46 -5.34 5.64
C ARG A 105 17.42 -6.44 5.24
N ALA A 106 16.88 -7.57 4.78
CA ALA A 106 17.62 -8.59 4.06
C ALA A 106 17.16 -8.64 2.60
N LYS A 107 18.07 -8.89 1.67
CA LYS A 107 17.68 -9.24 0.30
C LYS A 107 17.44 -10.76 0.25
N MET A 108 16.23 -11.16 -0.09
CA MET A 108 15.84 -12.55 -0.29
C MET A 108 15.83 -12.85 -1.79
N SER A 109 16.59 -13.86 -2.19
CA SER A 109 16.56 -14.43 -3.54
C SER A 109 15.85 -15.78 -3.53
N TYR A 110 15.12 -16.10 -4.60
CA TYR A 110 14.32 -17.32 -4.71
C TYR A 110 14.09 -17.73 -6.17
N GLN A 111 13.64 -18.97 -6.37
CA GLN A 111 13.07 -19.44 -7.64
C GLN A 111 11.57 -19.63 -7.50
N LEU A 112 10.82 -19.05 -8.41
CA LEU A 112 9.39 -19.32 -8.61
C LEU A 112 9.24 -20.26 -9.81
N ILE A 113 8.55 -21.37 -9.61
CA ILE A 113 8.18 -22.33 -10.66
C ILE A 113 6.66 -22.36 -10.75
N LEU A 114 6.15 -22.25 -11.96
CA LEU A 114 4.73 -22.33 -12.31
C LEU A 114 4.57 -23.49 -13.29
N GLU A 115 3.78 -24.49 -12.90
CA GLU A 115 3.44 -25.64 -13.75
C GLU A 115 1.94 -25.54 -14.04
N ILE A 116 1.57 -25.44 -15.31
CA ILE A 116 0.19 -25.15 -15.73
C ILE A 116 -0.47 -26.41 -16.32
N GLU A 117 -1.66 -26.71 -15.83
CA GLU A 117 -2.56 -27.73 -16.37
C GLU A 117 -3.97 -27.14 -16.57
N ASP A 118 -4.91 -27.93 -17.10
CA ASP A 118 -6.28 -27.48 -17.31
C ASP A 118 -6.92 -27.00 -16.00
N GLY A 119 -7.34 -25.74 -15.99
CA GLY A 119 -8.01 -25.11 -14.84
C GLY A 119 -7.16 -25.00 -13.56
N LYS A 120 -5.85 -25.25 -13.59
CA LYS A 120 -5.00 -25.13 -12.39
C LYS A 120 -3.57 -24.66 -12.69
N CYS A 121 -3.00 -23.92 -11.75
CA CYS A 121 -1.60 -23.52 -11.74
C CYS A 121 -0.95 -23.99 -10.44
N ASP A 122 0.05 -24.86 -10.54
CA ASP A 122 0.89 -25.26 -9.42
C ASP A 122 1.99 -24.21 -9.22
N VAL A 123 2.01 -23.62 -8.03
CA VAL A 123 2.96 -22.56 -7.66
C VAL A 123 3.96 -23.12 -6.66
N SER A 124 5.24 -23.08 -7.01
CA SER A 124 6.34 -23.55 -6.18
C SER A 124 7.40 -22.48 -5.98
N ILE A 125 7.75 -22.17 -4.72
CA ILE A 125 8.83 -21.23 -4.38
C ILE A 125 9.92 -22.00 -3.62
N ARG A 126 11.14 -22.00 -4.16
CA ARG A 126 12.28 -22.82 -3.68
C ARG A 126 13.61 -22.09 -3.81
N ASN A 127 14.68 -22.72 -3.32
CA ASN A 127 16.06 -22.20 -3.40
C ASN A 127 16.16 -20.79 -2.80
N ILE A 128 15.55 -20.60 -1.63
CA ILE A 128 15.50 -19.32 -0.93
C ILE A 128 16.86 -19.07 -0.25
N LYS A 129 17.43 -17.89 -0.49
CA LYS A 129 18.68 -17.44 0.15
C LYS A 129 18.61 -15.99 0.57
N TYR A 130 19.35 -15.66 1.61
CA TYR A 130 19.40 -14.32 2.19
C TYR A 130 20.79 -13.72 2.06
N ASP A 131 20.79 -12.45 1.70
CA ASP A 131 21.93 -11.54 1.75
C ASP A 131 21.61 -10.50 2.84
N TYR A 132 22.30 -10.63 3.97
CA TYR A 132 22.07 -9.89 5.21
C TYR A 132 23.40 -9.72 5.96
N SER A 133 23.74 -8.50 6.36
CA SER A 133 25.05 -8.07 6.90
C SER A 133 26.20 -8.00 5.87
N ASP A 134 27.39 -7.56 6.28
CA ASP A 134 28.60 -7.45 5.42
C ASP A 134 29.27 -8.83 5.14
N GLU A 135 28.58 -9.92 5.46
CA GLU A 135 29.07 -11.28 5.20
C GLU A 135 29.15 -11.55 3.68
N LYS A 136 30.24 -12.21 3.26
CA LYS A 136 30.53 -12.44 1.83
C LYS A 136 29.64 -13.52 1.20
N GLU A 137 28.94 -14.33 1.99
CA GLU A 137 28.21 -15.49 1.51
C GLU A 137 26.72 -15.43 1.86
N GLN A 138 25.88 -15.84 0.91
CA GLN A 138 24.44 -15.93 1.14
C GLN A 138 24.10 -17.13 2.02
N VAL A 139 23.17 -16.94 2.96
CA VAL A 139 22.69 -17.99 3.86
C VAL A 139 21.39 -18.58 3.31
N THR A 140 21.22 -19.90 3.35
CA THR A 140 20.02 -20.56 2.81
C THR A 140 18.87 -20.60 3.83
N ALA A 141 17.63 -20.74 3.34
CA ALA A 141 16.44 -20.90 4.18
C ALA A 141 16.52 -22.10 5.13
N GLU A 142 17.13 -23.20 4.69
CA GLU A 142 17.31 -24.42 5.50
C GLU A 142 18.13 -24.17 6.76
N LYS A 143 19.02 -23.17 6.74
CA LYS A 143 19.90 -22.79 7.86
C LYS A 143 19.31 -21.71 8.76
N MET A 144 18.14 -21.16 8.43
CA MET A 144 17.60 -20.00 9.15
C MET A 144 16.15 -20.18 9.56
N ILE A 145 15.27 -20.63 8.67
CA ILE A 145 13.82 -20.48 8.86
C ILE A 145 13.06 -21.78 9.06
N THR A 146 13.71 -22.94 9.00
CA THR A 146 13.07 -24.25 9.23
C THR A 146 12.56 -24.38 10.65
N ASP A 147 11.62 -25.30 10.88
CA ASP A 147 11.01 -25.52 12.20
C ASP A 147 12.09 -25.83 13.26
N ASN A 148 13.05 -26.68 12.90
CA ASN A 148 14.14 -27.09 13.79
C ASN A 148 15.09 -25.95 14.20
N ILE A 149 15.09 -24.83 13.47
CA ILE A 149 16.01 -23.69 13.70
C ILE A 149 15.26 -22.49 14.28
N ALA A 150 14.14 -22.14 13.67
CA ALA A 150 13.40 -20.92 13.94
C ALA A 150 12.27 -21.10 14.96
N LEU A 151 12.06 -22.30 15.50
CA LEU A 151 11.11 -22.55 16.58
C LEU A 151 11.81 -23.12 17.82
N ASN A 152 11.12 -23.05 18.96
CA ASN A 152 11.47 -23.83 20.13
C ASN A 152 11.17 -25.32 19.93
N LYS A 153 11.62 -26.16 20.87
CA LYS A 153 11.45 -27.63 20.79
C LYS A 153 10.00 -28.10 20.66
N SER A 154 9.04 -27.34 21.20
CA SER A 154 7.61 -27.64 21.12
C SER A 154 6.94 -27.14 19.84
N GLY A 155 7.63 -26.33 19.03
CA GLY A 155 7.10 -25.78 17.78
C GLY A 155 6.04 -24.69 17.96
N ASP A 156 5.80 -24.23 19.20
CA ASP A 156 4.72 -23.29 19.56
C ASP A 156 5.20 -21.85 19.77
N LYS A 157 6.51 -21.60 19.73
CA LYS A 157 7.10 -20.26 19.82
C LYS A 157 8.25 -20.08 18.85
N LEU A 158 8.39 -18.86 18.32
CA LEU A 158 9.52 -18.48 17.48
C LEU A 158 10.81 -18.33 18.30
N ASN A 159 11.91 -18.76 17.68
CA ASN A 159 13.26 -18.45 18.13
C ASN A 159 13.56 -16.97 17.83
N ARG A 160 13.90 -16.21 18.87
CA ARG A 160 14.18 -14.76 18.80
C ARG A 160 15.25 -14.36 17.78
N TYR A 161 16.19 -15.24 17.43
CA TYR A 161 17.25 -14.89 16.48
C TYR A 161 16.77 -14.96 15.02
N TYR A 162 15.85 -15.87 14.71
CA TYR A 162 15.39 -16.14 13.34
C TYR A 162 13.92 -15.78 13.11
N ASP A 163 13.22 -15.28 14.13
CA ASP A 163 11.79 -14.94 14.09
C ASP A 163 11.45 -14.02 12.91
N LYS A 164 12.19 -12.92 12.73
CA LYS A 164 11.98 -11.96 11.66
C LYS A 164 12.22 -12.59 10.28
N PHE A 165 13.23 -13.44 10.13
CA PHE A 165 13.48 -14.11 8.85
C PHE A 165 12.35 -15.07 8.50
N ARG A 166 11.91 -15.88 9.47
CA ARG A 166 10.82 -16.83 9.27
C ARG A 166 9.51 -16.10 8.94
N THR A 167 9.12 -15.14 9.77
CA THR A 167 7.88 -14.37 9.60
C THR A 167 7.84 -13.65 8.26
N TYR A 168 8.87 -12.88 7.92
CA TYR A 168 8.86 -12.06 6.71
C TYR A 168 9.03 -12.89 5.43
N THR A 169 9.71 -14.05 5.51
CA THR A 169 9.76 -14.98 4.37
C THR A 169 8.39 -15.58 4.11
N ILE A 170 7.69 -16.06 5.15
CA ILE A 170 6.35 -16.62 5.02
C ILE A 170 5.39 -15.57 4.44
N ASP A 171 5.41 -14.34 4.96
CA ASP A 171 4.54 -13.27 4.47
C ASP A 171 4.89 -12.86 3.02
N SER A 172 6.18 -12.84 2.64
CA SER A 172 6.60 -12.56 1.27
C SER A 172 6.16 -13.65 0.29
N VAL A 173 6.33 -14.92 0.66
CA VAL A 173 5.87 -16.08 -0.14
C VAL A 173 4.36 -16.04 -0.32
N ASN A 174 3.60 -15.84 0.77
CA ASN A 174 2.15 -15.75 0.72
C ASN A 174 1.68 -14.57 -0.16
N SER A 175 2.40 -13.44 -0.12
CA SER A 175 2.11 -12.30 -0.99
C SER A 175 2.36 -12.62 -2.48
N ILE A 176 3.40 -13.40 -2.82
CA ILE A 176 3.62 -13.86 -4.20
C ILE A 176 2.46 -14.75 -4.66
N ILE A 177 2.11 -15.77 -3.87
CA ILE A 177 1.03 -16.72 -4.19
C ILE A 177 -0.31 -15.98 -4.32
N ASN A 178 -0.61 -15.06 -3.40
CA ASN A 178 -1.86 -14.29 -3.43
C ASN A 178 -1.95 -13.36 -4.65
N ARG A 179 -0.84 -12.77 -5.12
CA ARG A 179 -0.84 -11.98 -6.36
C ARG A 179 -1.15 -12.83 -7.58
N ILE A 180 -0.65 -14.06 -7.63
CA ILE A 180 -0.99 -15.01 -8.69
C ILE A 180 -2.47 -15.40 -8.61
N ASP A 181 -2.97 -15.73 -7.42
CA ASP A 181 -4.39 -16.07 -7.23
C ASP A 181 -5.31 -14.92 -7.63
N VAL A 182 -5.04 -13.70 -7.18
CA VAL A 182 -5.82 -12.51 -7.56
C VAL A 182 -5.75 -12.23 -9.06
N TYR A 183 -4.61 -12.46 -9.69
CA TYR A 183 -4.49 -12.29 -11.13
C TYR A 183 -5.32 -13.31 -11.92
N LEU A 184 -5.38 -14.55 -11.45
CA LEU A 184 -6.11 -15.64 -12.11
C LEU A 184 -7.62 -15.64 -11.81
N ASN A 185 -8.00 -15.29 -10.59
CA ASN A 185 -9.36 -15.46 -10.07
C ASN A 185 -10.05 -14.14 -9.68
N GLY A 186 -9.35 -13.01 -9.73
CA GLY A 186 -9.83 -11.75 -9.16
C GLY A 186 -9.79 -11.74 -7.62
N ILE A 187 -10.36 -10.71 -7.01
CA ILE A 187 -10.35 -10.56 -5.55
C ILE A 187 -11.35 -11.54 -4.91
N ASN A 188 -10.84 -12.59 -4.26
CA ASN A 188 -11.62 -13.49 -3.42
C ASN A 188 -12.00 -12.80 -2.09
N THR A 189 -13.20 -12.22 -2.00
CA THR A 189 -13.75 -11.64 -0.76
C THR A 189 -14.08 -12.69 0.32
N GLN A 190 -14.00 -13.98 0.00
CA GLN A 190 -14.30 -15.11 0.90
C GLN A 190 -13.10 -15.54 1.78
N GLY A 191 -11.86 -15.12 1.45
CA GLY A 191 -10.65 -15.49 2.21
C GLY A 191 -10.41 -14.66 3.48
N VAL A 192 -11.09 -13.53 3.63
CA VAL A 192 -10.97 -12.65 4.81
C VAL A 192 -11.84 -13.13 5.97
N ALA A 193 -12.94 -13.85 5.68
CA ALA A 193 -13.88 -14.35 6.69
C ALA A 193 -13.35 -15.60 7.44
N SER A 194 -12.38 -16.32 6.89
CA SER A 194 -11.74 -17.47 7.54
C SER A 194 -10.73 -17.07 8.63
N LEU A 195 -10.30 -15.80 8.64
CA LEU A 195 -9.39 -15.23 9.66
C LEU A 195 -10.12 -14.70 10.90
N LEU A 196 -11.45 -14.81 10.95
CA LEU A 196 -12.26 -14.45 12.11
C LEU A 196 -13.01 -15.69 12.59
N THR A 197 -12.30 -16.55 13.33
CA THR A 197 -12.96 -17.64 14.05
C THR A 197 -13.82 -17.05 15.16
N ARG A 198 -15.14 -17.07 14.91
CA ARG A 198 -16.18 -17.61 15.80
C ARG A 198 -16.04 -17.24 17.28
N THR A 199 -16.59 -16.09 17.66
CA THR A 199 -17.17 -15.95 19.00
C THR A 199 -18.65 -16.30 18.88
N GLU A 200 -18.99 -17.52 19.26
CA GLU A 200 -20.38 -17.90 19.53
C GLU A 200 -20.88 -17.13 20.75
N VAL A 201 -22.02 -16.45 20.61
CA VAL A 201 -22.84 -16.05 21.74
C VAL A 201 -24.14 -16.82 21.66
N VAL A 202 -24.32 -17.71 22.62
CA VAL A 202 -25.52 -18.52 22.85
C VAL A 202 -26.57 -17.67 23.58
N VAL A 203 -27.69 -17.45 22.89
CA VAL A 203 -29.10 -17.43 23.35
C VAL A 203 -29.54 -16.36 24.36
N GLN A 204 -30.52 -15.53 23.96
CA GLN A 204 -31.88 -15.65 24.52
C GLN A 204 -32.98 -15.09 23.61
N GLN A 205 -34.04 -15.86 23.58
CA GLN A 205 -35.21 -15.83 22.72
C GLN A 205 -36.29 -14.97 23.40
N GLN A 206 -36.94 -14.06 22.66
CA GLN A 206 -38.22 -13.51 23.10
C GLN A 206 -39.15 -13.25 21.90
N THR A 207 -40.42 -13.53 22.19
CA THR A 207 -41.49 -13.98 21.31
C THR A 207 -42.22 -12.89 20.54
N ALA A 208 -42.79 -13.29 19.39
CA ALA A 208 -43.75 -12.53 18.57
C ALA A 208 -45.09 -12.27 19.31
N PRO A 209 -46.00 -11.46 18.73
CA PRO A 209 -46.99 -12.06 17.82
C PRO A 209 -47.34 -11.22 16.57
N ALA A 210 -47.97 -11.92 15.62
CA ALA A 210 -48.37 -11.52 14.28
C ALA A 210 -49.72 -10.78 14.20
N ALA A 211 -49.97 -10.05 13.09
CA ALA A 211 -51.21 -10.17 12.29
C ALA A 211 -51.24 -9.29 11.01
N ALA A 212 -51.67 -9.94 9.91
CA ALA A 212 -52.59 -9.50 8.85
C ALA A 212 -52.21 -8.41 7.80
N THR A 213 -51.93 -8.91 6.58
CA THR A 213 -52.50 -8.56 5.25
C THR A 213 -53.26 -7.25 5.07
N GLN A 214 -52.95 -6.48 3.99
CA GLN A 214 -53.90 -6.09 2.93
C GLN A 214 -53.17 -5.69 1.62
N ASN A 215 -53.85 -5.93 0.50
CA ASN A 215 -53.40 -5.83 -0.90
C ASN A 215 -53.96 -4.55 -1.58
N ILE A 216 -53.13 -3.93 -2.46
CA ILE A 216 -53.46 -3.28 -3.76
C ILE A 216 -54.15 -1.87 -3.69
N PRO A 217 -53.94 -0.90 -4.64
CA PRO A 217 -53.37 -1.00 -5.99
C PRO A 217 -52.25 -0.02 -6.42
N VAL A 218 -51.65 -0.42 -7.55
CA VAL A 218 -50.82 0.33 -8.49
C VAL A 218 -51.56 1.53 -9.09
N SER A 219 -50.88 2.67 -9.25
CA SER A 219 -51.16 3.64 -10.31
C SER A 219 -49.87 4.10 -10.98
N THR A 220 -49.97 4.19 -12.30
CA THR A 220 -48.93 4.47 -13.29
C THR A 220 -48.78 5.95 -13.58
N ASN A 221 -47.54 6.35 -13.89
CA ASN A 221 -47.10 7.40 -14.82
C ASN A 221 -46.10 8.36 -14.17
N ASN A 222 -44.85 8.34 -14.65
CA ASN A 222 -44.19 9.59 -15.01
C ASN A 222 -43.08 9.38 -16.03
N THR A 223 -43.21 10.20 -17.06
CA THR A 223 -42.43 10.36 -18.29
C THR A 223 -40.99 10.78 -17.96
N VAL A 224 -40.00 10.04 -18.46
CA VAL A 224 -38.58 10.43 -18.39
C VAL A 224 -38.25 11.26 -19.62
N VAL A 225 -37.94 12.54 -19.41
CA VAL A 225 -37.39 13.45 -20.41
C VAL A 225 -35.92 13.11 -20.62
N VAL A 226 -35.58 12.64 -21.82
CA VAL A 226 -34.21 12.41 -22.27
C VAL A 226 -33.57 13.76 -22.63
N THR A 227 -32.46 14.10 -21.98
CA THR A 227 -31.54 15.17 -22.43
C THR A 227 -30.24 14.53 -22.94
N PRO A 228 -29.65 15.06 -24.03
CA PRO A 228 -28.48 14.47 -24.67
C PRO A 228 -27.18 14.72 -23.88
N PRO A 229 -26.17 13.83 -23.99
CA PRO A 229 -24.92 13.98 -23.26
C PRO A 229 -24.07 15.13 -23.82
N ALA A 230 -23.46 15.89 -22.90
CA ALA A 230 -22.47 16.91 -23.17
C ALA A 230 -21.14 16.29 -23.69
N PRO A 231 -20.34 17.05 -24.47
CA PRO A 231 -19.14 16.52 -25.13
C PRO A 231 -18.06 16.10 -24.13
N VAL A 232 -17.48 14.93 -24.41
CA VAL A 232 -16.33 14.35 -23.71
C VAL A 232 -15.10 15.21 -24.02
N TYR A 233 -14.47 15.77 -22.98
CA TYR A 233 -13.12 16.32 -23.09
C TYR A 233 -12.12 15.19 -22.87
N ASP A 234 -11.15 15.05 -23.78
CA ASP A 234 -10.07 14.07 -23.70
C ASP A 234 -9.31 14.20 -22.37
N VAL A 235 -9.35 13.13 -21.58
CA VAL A 235 -8.56 12.99 -20.35
C VAL A 235 -7.13 12.64 -20.79
N MET A 236 -6.22 13.61 -20.76
CA MET A 236 -4.79 13.33 -20.93
C MET A 236 -4.33 12.39 -19.80
N PRO A 237 -3.59 11.30 -20.12
CA PRO A 237 -2.99 10.46 -19.11
C PRO A 237 -1.93 11.25 -18.32
N PRO A 238 -1.63 10.82 -17.07
CA PRO A 238 -0.57 11.44 -16.29
C PRO A 238 0.73 11.35 -17.08
N GLN A 239 1.24 12.50 -17.51
CA GLN A 239 2.56 12.57 -18.12
C GLN A 239 3.58 12.21 -17.05
N GLN A 240 4.10 10.99 -17.16
CA GLN A 240 5.36 10.61 -16.54
C GLN A 240 6.43 11.40 -17.28
N ILE A 241 6.83 12.55 -16.73
CA ILE A 241 7.90 13.35 -17.32
C ILE A 241 9.20 12.60 -17.03
N ALA A 242 9.54 11.68 -17.92
CA ALA A 242 10.90 11.21 -18.04
C ALA A 242 11.76 12.43 -18.40
N ARG A 243 12.54 12.93 -17.44
CA ARG A 243 13.59 13.89 -17.76
C ARG A 243 14.56 13.19 -18.72
N PRO A 244 15.00 13.84 -19.81
CA PRO A 244 16.13 13.34 -20.57
C PRO A 244 17.32 13.23 -19.62
N LEU A 245 17.99 12.08 -19.62
CA LEU A 245 19.29 11.91 -18.99
C LEU A 245 20.23 13.00 -19.53
N HIS A 246 20.51 14.02 -18.72
CA HIS A 246 21.67 14.84 -18.94
C HIS A 246 22.88 14.00 -18.52
N GLU A 247 23.46 13.28 -19.48
CA GLU A 247 24.88 12.95 -19.41
C GLU A 247 25.67 14.26 -19.54
N THR A 248 25.90 14.94 -18.42
CA THR A 248 26.93 15.97 -18.34
C THR A 248 28.14 15.39 -17.62
N GLY A 249 29.25 15.36 -18.36
CA GLY A 249 30.53 14.87 -17.90
C GLY A 249 31.00 15.56 -16.61
N THR A 250 31.40 14.71 -15.66
CA THR A 250 32.51 14.87 -14.71
C THR A 250 32.91 16.29 -14.26
N THR A 251 32.42 16.66 -13.07
CA THR A 251 33.29 17.10 -11.96
C THR A 251 32.89 16.29 -10.71
N GLY A 252 33.36 15.05 -10.62
CA GLY A 252 33.13 14.23 -9.44
C GLY A 252 33.78 14.88 -8.21
N MET A 253 32.99 15.20 -7.19
CA MET A 253 33.53 15.64 -5.90
C MET A 253 34.35 14.48 -5.30
N ALA A 254 35.63 14.70 -5.01
CA ALA A 254 36.52 13.66 -4.51
C ALA A 254 35.93 13.03 -3.23
N GLY A 255 35.73 11.71 -3.24
CA GLY A 255 35.11 10.97 -2.14
C GLY A 255 33.57 10.91 -2.17
N TYR A 256 32.90 11.50 -3.16
CA TYR A 256 31.45 11.50 -3.26
C TYR A 256 30.97 10.85 -4.56
N ARG A 257 29.95 10.01 -4.45
CA ARG A 257 29.22 9.45 -5.59
C ARG A 257 27.95 10.26 -5.82
N GLN A 258 27.78 10.78 -7.04
CA GLN A 258 26.51 11.39 -7.44
C GLN A 258 25.42 10.30 -7.46
N VAL A 259 24.30 10.59 -6.80
CA VAL A 259 23.11 9.75 -6.81
C VAL A 259 21.92 10.60 -7.22
N ASP A 260 20.97 9.99 -7.93
CA ASP A 260 19.69 10.64 -8.21
C ASP A 260 18.96 10.94 -6.89
N ALA A 261 18.27 12.08 -6.81
CA ALA A 261 17.48 12.43 -5.63
C ALA A 261 16.41 11.37 -5.33
N GLU A 262 15.85 10.71 -6.35
CA GLU A 262 14.90 9.60 -6.23
C GLU A 262 15.55 8.31 -5.66
N LYS A 263 16.88 8.25 -5.56
CA LYS A 263 17.64 7.10 -5.04
C LYS A 263 18.18 7.31 -3.62
N ILE A 264 17.83 8.41 -2.95
CA ILE A 264 18.22 8.67 -1.55
C ILE A 264 17.54 7.63 -0.62
N PRO A 265 18.27 6.92 0.27
CA PRO A 265 17.66 5.99 1.23
C PRO A 265 16.64 6.69 2.15
N GLY A 266 15.49 6.05 2.40
CA GLY A 266 14.38 6.66 3.18
C GLY A 266 13.43 7.56 2.38
N ASN A 267 13.44 7.45 1.05
CA ASN A 267 13.02 8.51 0.15
C ASN A 267 11.58 9.02 0.26
N ILE A 268 11.43 10.21 0.86
CA ILE A 268 10.18 10.97 0.80
C ILE A 268 9.81 11.39 -0.63
N ILE A 269 10.79 11.56 -1.53
CA ILE A 269 10.55 11.93 -2.93
C ILE A 269 9.84 10.78 -3.64
N LYS A 270 10.31 9.54 -3.46
CA LYS A 270 9.62 8.35 -3.97
C LYS A 270 8.23 8.21 -3.37
N LEU A 271 8.13 8.42 -2.06
CA LEU A 271 6.87 8.33 -1.35
C LEU A 271 5.82 9.34 -1.84
N LEU A 272 6.24 10.54 -2.25
CA LEU A 272 5.37 11.58 -2.84
C LEU A 272 5.14 11.40 -4.35
N SER A 273 6.02 10.69 -5.06
CA SER A 273 5.79 10.29 -6.47
C SER A 273 4.83 9.11 -6.59
N ASP A 274 4.71 8.31 -5.53
CA ASP A 274 3.74 7.24 -5.41
C ASP A 274 2.34 7.80 -5.08
N ALA A 275 1.29 7.01 -5.32
CA ALA A 275 -0.11 7.39 -5.21
C ALA A 275 -0.44 8.15 -3.89
N THR A 276 -0.46 9.48 -3.95
CA THR A 276 -0.58 10.37 -2.77
C THR A 276 -1.79 11.30 -2.91
N LEU A 277 -2.58 11.42 -1.84
CA LEU A 277 -3.71 12.34 -1.75
C LEU A 277 -3.54 13.36 -0.64
N ILE A 278 -3.86 14.62 -0.95
CA ILE A 278 -4.10 15.69 0.02
C ILE A 278 -5.61 15.87 0.17
N THR A 279 -6.09 15.81 1.41
CA THR A 279 -7.50 16.06 1.76
C THR A 279 -7.58 17.25 2.70
N SER A 280 -8.36 18.27 2.32
CA SER A 280 -8.49 19.51 3.08
C SER A 280 -9.92 20.03 3.04
N GLY A 281 -10.23 20.93 3.97
CA GLY A 281 -11.55 21.56 4.08
C GLY A 281 -12.12 21.52 5.47
N THR A 282 -13.37 21.96 5.59
CA THR A 282 -14.15 21.93 6.83
C THR A 282 -15.13 20.76 6.82
N ALA A 283 -15.87 20.55 7.90
CA ALA A 283 -16.90 19.51 7.97
C ALA A 283 -17.91 19.58 6.81
N ASP A 284 -18.27 20.80 6.39
CA ASP A 284 -19.29 21.06 5.36
C ASP A 284 -18.72 21.10 3.94
N GLN A 285 -17.40 21.24 3.79
CA GLN A 285 -16.76 21.44 2.49
C GLN A 285 -15.39 20.79 2.46
N VAL A 286 -15.38 19.47 2.24
CA VAL A 286 -14.17 18.65 2.07
C VAL A 286 -13.83 18.50 0.59
N ASN A 287 -12.56 18.55 0.24
CA ASN A 287 -12.08 18.19 -1.08
C ASN A 287 -10.79 17.37 -1.00
N VAL A 288 -10.58 16.55 -2.02
CA VAL A 288 -9.39 15.70 -2.18
C VAL A 288 -8.71 15.98 -3.51
N MET A 289 -7.38 15.89 -3.53
CA MET A 289 -6.59 15.98 -4.75
C MET A 289 -5.39 15.05 -4.70
N THR A 290 -4.94 14.61 -5.87
CA THR A 290 -3.61 14.02 -6.02
C THR A 290 -2.54 15.07 -5.80
N ALA A 291 -1.53 14.71 -5.03
CA ALA A 291 -0.34 15.53 -4.83
C ALA A 291 0.89 14.77 -5.29
N SER A 292 1.81 15.47 -5.94
CA SER A 292 3.12 14.95 -6.32
C SER A 292 4.26 15.92 -5.97
N TRP A 293 3.93 17.14 -5.49
CA TRP A 293 4.89 18.20 -5.18
C TRP A 293 4.81 18.57 -3.71
N GLY A 294 5.89 18.31 -2.99
CA GLY A 294 5.95 18.56 -1.55
C GLY A 294 7.19 17.97 -0.90
N GLY A 295 7.15 17.86 0.42
CA GLY A 295 8.23 17.27 1.20
C GLY A 295 7.90 17.17 2.68
N LEU A 296 8.82 16.57 3.42
CA LEU A 296 8.85 16.59 4.88
C LEU A 296 10.07 17.36 5.36
N GLY A 297 10.00 17.96 6.54
CA GLY A 297 11.17 18.57 7.14
C GLY A 297 10.90 19.10 8.55
N ARG A 298 11.71 20.08 8.95
CA ARG A 298 11.60 20.78 10.23
C ARG A 298 11.50 22.27 10.00
N PHE A 299 10.51 22.93 10.59
CA PHE A 299 10.32 24.38 10.49
C PHE A 299 9.82 24.91 11.84
N TRP A 300 10.43 26.00 12.33
CA TRP A 300 10.24 26.49 13.70
C TRP A 300 10.26 25.37 14.75
N GLU A 301 11.28 24.51 14.63
CA GLU A 301 11.50 23.37 15.53
C GLU A 301 10.37 22.31 15.55
N LYS A 302 9.39 22.42 14.66
CA LYS A 302 8.28 21.47 14.52
C LYS A 302 8.52 20.54 13.32
N PRO A 303 8.12 19.26 13.40
CA PRO A 303 8.04 18.41 12.23
C PRO A 303 6.94 18.94 11.29
N VAL A 304 7.25 19.09 10.01
CA VAL A 304 6.32 19.70 9.06
C VAL A 304 6.22 18.95 7.73
N THR A 305 5.08 19.11 7.07
CA THR A 305 4.91 18.84 5.65
C THR A 305 4.99 20.14 4.85
N PHE A 306 5.50 20.05 3.63
CA PHE A 306 5.46 21.11 2.62
C PHE A 306 4.57 20.66 1.47
N CYS A 307 3.64 21.49 1.04
CA CYS A 307 2.76 21.22 -0.10
C CYS A 307 2.73 22.42 -1.04
N PHE A 308 2.75 22.16 -2.34
CA PHE A 308 2.67 23.19 -3.36
C PHE A 308 1.44 22.97 -4.22
N LEU A 309 0.47 23.88 -4.14
CA LEU A 309 -0.78 23.78 -4.88
C LEU A 309 -0.82 24.86 -5.96
N ASN A 310 -1.10 24.45 -7.20
CA ASN A 310 -1.32 25.41 -8.28
C ASN A 310 -2.58 26.25 -7.96
N PRO A 311 -2.54 27.59 -8.13
CA PRO A 311 -3.63 28.49 -7.75
C PRO A 311 -4.96 28.19 -8.46
N THR A 312 -4.94 27.52 -9.61
CA THR A 312 -6.14 27.11 -10.34
C THR A 312 -6.90 25.96 -9.67
N ARG A 313 -6.26 25.19 -8.78
CA ARG A 313 -6.86 24.02 -8.14
C ARG A 313 -7.89 24.48 -7.10
N TYR A 314 -9.10 23.93 -7.19
CA TYR A 314 -10.16 24.14 -6.18
C TYR A 314 -9.71 23.82 -4.75
N SER A 315 -8.77 22.89 -4.58
CA SER A 315 -8.17 22.54 -3.29
C SER A 315 -7.50 23.72 -2.56
N VAL A 316 -7.07 24.78 -3.27
CA VAL A 316 -6.57 26.01 -2.62
C VAL A 316 -7.67 26.64 -1.76
N GLN A 317 -8.92 26.64 -2.23
CA GLN A 317 -10.05 27.19 -1.49
C GLN A 317 -10.36 26.38 -0.22
N THR A 318 -10.34 25.05 -0.30
CA THR A 318 -10.58 24.20 0.88
C THR A 318 -9.39 24.21 1.84
N MET A 319 -8.17 24.26 1.31
CA MET A 319 -6.94 24.37 2.11
C MET A 319 -6.84 25.72 2.82
N ASP A 320 -7.26 26.83 2.20
CA ASP A 320 -7.23 28.15 2.83
C ASP A 320 -8.27 28.26 3.96
N LYS A 321 -9.46 27.68 3.79
CA LYS A 321 -10.54 27.70 4.79
C LYS A 321 -10.31 26.76 5.99
N GLY A 322 -9.69 25.59 5.77
CA GLY A 322 -9.50 24.60 6.83
C GLY A 322 -8.22 24.82 7.64
N ASP A 323 -8.27 24.59 8.96
CA ASP A 323 -7.08 24.67 9.83
C ASP A 323 -6.21 23.40 9.76
N THR A 324 -6.82 22.27 9.40
CA THR A 324 -6.17 20.96 9.34
C THR A 324 -6.36 20.31 7.97
N TYR A 325 -5.41 19.48 7.58
CA TYR A 325 -5.46 18.67 6.38
C TYR A 325 -4.73 17.34 6.60
N THR A 326 -4.94 16.40 5.69
CA THR A 326 -4.21 15.13 5.69
C THR A 326 -3.40 14.95 4.41
N ILE A 327 -2.25 14.30 4.53
CA ILE A 327 -1.51 13.72 3.39
C ILE A 327 -1.53 12.21 3.57
N SER A 328 -2.02 11.48 2.59
CA SER A 328 -2.24 10.04 2.69
C SER A 328 -1.65 9.29 1.50
N PHE A 329 -1.12 8.10 1.78
CA PHE A 329 -0.37 7.28 0.82
C PHE A 329 -1.08 5.96 0.59
N TYR A 330 -1.12 5.53 -0.67
CA TYR A 330 -1.86 4.37 -1.13
C TYR A 330 -0.95 3.39 -1.84
N THR A 331 -1.31 2.11 -1.79
CA THR A 331 -0.69 1.07 -2.60
C THR A 331 -1.17 1.16 -4.04
N GLU A 332 -0.46 0.53 -4.97
CA GLU A 332 -0.81 0.48 -6.40
C GLU A 332 -2.26 0.03 -6.66
N ALA A 333 -2.83 -0.82 -5.80
CA ALA A 333 -4.23 -1.27 -5.89
C ALA A 333 -5.27 -0.13 -5.93
N TYR A 334 -4.93 1.07 -5.45
CA TYR A 334 -5.83 2.24 -5.44
C TYR A 334 -5.41 3.33 -6.43
N ARG A 335 -4.50 3.03 -7.36
CA ARG A 335 -3.97 4.00 -8.32
C ARG A 335 -5.07 4.68 -9.13
N ASP A 336 -6.08 3.95 -9.58
CA ASP A 336 -7.19 4.51 -10.36
C ASP A 336 -8.01 5.51 -9.56
N ALA A 337 -8.30 5.21 -8.29
CA ALA A 337 -8.99 6.13 -7.39
C ALA A 337 -8.16 7.40 -7.14
N VAL A 338 -6.84 7.25 -6.95
CA VAL A 338 -5.92 8.37 -6.78
C VAL A 338 -5.82 9.22 -8.04
N MET A 339 -5.77 8.60 -9.22
CA MET A 339 -5.75 9.27 -10.52
C MET A 339 -7.05 10.02 -10.80
N TYR A 340 -8.19 9.42 -10.49
CA TYR A 340 -9.51 10.05 -10.59
C TYR A 340 -9.59 11.32 -9.73
N CYS A 341 -9.09 11.27 -8.50
CA CYS A 341 -9.04 12.43 -7.61
C CYS A 341 -8.23 13.60 -8.20
N GLY A 342 -7.28 13.32 -9.10
CA GLY A 342 -6.43 14.30 -9.76
C GLY A 342 -7.00 14.85 -11.07
N SER A 343 -7.78 14.04 -11.81
CA SER A 343 -8.32 14.38 -13.13
C SER A 343 -9.66 15.12 -13.10
N VAL A 344 -10.45 14.92 -12.04
CA VAL A 344 -11.76 15.58 -11.86
C VAL A 344 -11.64 16.79 -10.94
N SER A 345 -12.45 17.83 -11.16
CA SER A 345 -12.51 19.01 -10.28
C SER A 345 -13.57 18.86 -9.18
N GLY A 346 -13.22 19.20 -7.94
CA GLY A 346 -14.13 19.10 -6.79
C GLY A 346 -15.10 20.27 -6.68
N ARG A 347 -15.05 21.22 -7.63
CA ARG A 347 -15.93 22.38 -7.66
C ARG A 347 -17.39 22.01 -7.90
N ASN A 348 -17.61 21.02 -8.77
CA ASN A 348 -18.95 20.62 -9.23
C ASN A 348 -19.23 19.12 -9.03
N THR A 349 -18.32 18.38 -8.37
CA THR A 349 -18.38 16.93 -8.28
C THR A 349 -17.93 16.46 -6.91
N ASP A 350 -18.70 15.55 -6.32
CA ASP A 350 -18.29 14.83 -5.10
C ASP A 350 -17.24 13.77 -5.46
N LYS A 351 -15.98 14.18 -5.39
CA LYS A 351 -14.85 13.30 -5.70
C LYS A 351 -14.74 12.13 -4.75
N ILE A 352 -15.11 12.32 -3.48
CA ILE A 352 -14.99 11.27 -2.48
C ILE A 352 -15.90 10.12 -2.89
N LYS A 353 -17.17 10.42 -3.17
CA LYS A 353 -18.12 9.43 -3.67
C LYS A 353 -17.68 8.82 -5.00
N GLY A 354 -17.20 9.63 -5.95
CA GLY A 354 -16.76 9.17 -7.26
C GLY A 354 -15.51 8.28 -7.23
N SER A 355 -14.63 8.47 -6.24
CA SER A 355 -13.39 7.71 -6.09
C SER A 355 -13.58 6.30 -5.52
N GLY A 356 -14.69 6.04 -4.84
CA GLY A 356 -14.92 4.79 -4.11
C GLY A 356 -14.11 4.64 -2.81
N LEU A 357 -13.35 5.67 -2.40
CA LEU A 357 -12.58 5.67 -1.16
C LEU A 357 -13.49 5.86 0.07
N THR A 358 -13.16 5.19 1.17
CA THR A 358 -13.99 5.18 2.39
C THR A 358 -13.51 6.29 3.34
N PRO A 359 -14.27 7.39 3.52
CA PRO A 359 -13.84 8.50 4.36
C PRO A 359 -13.82 8.10 5.85
N ILE A 360 -12.73 8.44 6.53
CA ILE A 360 -12.55 8.30 7.98
C ILE A 360 -12.15 9.63 8.60
N LYS A 361 -12.32 9.75 9.93
CA LYS A 361 -11.93 10.93 10.70
C LYS A 361 -10.70 10.65 11.54
N THR A 362 -9.75 11.57 11.50
CA THR A 362 -8.59 11.64 12.39
C THR A 362 -8.97 12.30 13.72
N PRO A 363 -8.13 12.19 14.78
CA PRO A 363 -8.41 12.85 16.07
C PRO A 363 -8.62 14.37 16.01
N SER A 364 -8.03 15.09 15.06
CA SER A 364 -8.26 16.52 14.83
C SER A 364 -9.55 16.81 14.06
N GLY A 365 -10.29 15.78 13.65
CA GLY A 365 -11.50 15.89 12.82
C GLY A 365 -11.22 16.02 11.32
N ALA A 366 -9.94 15.98 10.89
CA ALA A 366 -9.59 16.01 9.48
C ALA A 366 -10.00 14.70 8.79
N THR A 367 -10.45 14.81 7.53
CA THR A 367 -10.84 13.65 6.72
C THR A 367 -9.60 12.97 6.14
N ALA A 368 -9.55 11.64 6.23
CA ALA A 368 -8.65 10.76 5.50
C ALA A 368 -9.45 9.60 4.89
N PHE A 369 -8.78 8.59 4.33
CA PHE A 369 -9.46 7.41 3.76
C PHE A 369 -8.91 6.12 4.35
N ALA A 370 -9.79 5.13 4.56
CA ALA A 370 -9.44 3.87 5.20
C ALA A 370 -8.44 3.06 4.37
N GLU A 371 -8.37 3.27 3.07
CA GLU A 371 -7.51 2.56 2.13
C GLU A 371 -6.04 3.01 2.21
N ALA A 372 -5.76 4.14 2.87
CA ALA A 372 -4.41 4.61 3.05
C ALA A 372 -3.61 3.66 3.96
N TRP A 373 -2.37 3.32 3.55
CA TRP A 373 -1.44 2.59 4.40
C TRP A 373 -0.67 3.53 5.33
N MET A 374 -0.61 4.82 5.01
CA MET A 374 -0.05 5.85 5.88
C MET A 374 -0.78 7.18 5.74
N ILE A 375 -0.95 7.90 6.86
CA ILE A 375 -1.64 9.19 6.94
C ILE A 375 -0.82 10.14 7.83
N PHE A 376 -0.47 11.31 7.29
CA PHE A 376 -0.04 12.47 8.06
C PHE A 376 -1.24 13.36 8.37
N GLU A 377 -1.44 13.68 9.63
CA GLU A 377 -2.44 14.62 10.10
C GLU A 377 -1.75 15.94 10.45
N CYS A 378 -2.11 17.01 9.73
CA CYS A 378 -1.37 18.26 9.76
C CYS A 378 -2.24 19.44 10.20
N LYS A 379 -1.68 20.35 10.99
CA LYS A 379 -2.21 21.69 11.23
C LYS A 379 -1.49 22.69 10.36
N LYS A 380 -2.22 23.44 9.53
CA LYS A 380 -1.65 24.49 8.68
C LYS A 380 -1.05 25.60 9.55
N ILE A 381 0.22 25.93 9.30
CA ILE A 381 0.95 26.99 10.02
C ILE A 381 1.47 28.09 9.08
N VAL A 382 1.62 27.80 7.78
CA VAL A 382 1.95 28.81 6.75
C VAL A 382 1.11 28.54 5.49
N ALA A 383 0.68 29.63 4.85
CA ALA A 383 0.02 29.61 3.55
C ALA A 383 0.50 30.83 2.74
N GLN A 384 1.50 30.64 1.88
CA GLN A 384 2.22 31.72 1.22
C GLN A 384 2.25 31.52 -0.30
N PRO A 385 1.67 32.44 -1.10
CA PRO A 385 1.87 32.45 -2.55
C PRO A 385 3.35 32.63 -2.88
N ILE A 386 3.88 31.84 -3.83
CA ILE A 386 5.22 32.07 -4.38
C ILE A 386 5.14 33.30 -5.29
N SER A 387 5.94 34.31 -4.99
CA SER A 387 6.00 35.53 -5.80
C SER A 387 6.91 35.30 -7.03
N PRO A 388 6.60 35.92 -8.19
CA PRO A 388 7.41 35.75 -9.40
C PRO A 388 8.89 36.10 -9.23
N ASP A 389 9.19 37.12 -8.41
CA ASP A 389 10.56 37.57 -8.11
C ASP A 389 11.35 36.58 -7.25
N ALA A 390 10.67 35.67 -6.54
CA ALA A 390 11.32 34.59 -5.79
C ALA A 390 11.74 33.41 -6.68
N VAL A 391 11.29 33.35 -7.94
CA VAL A 391 11.56 32.24 -8.86
C VAL A 391 12.77 32.55 -9.73
N VAL A 392 13.88 31.87 -9.43
CA VAL A 392 15.15 32.05 -10.18
C VAL A 392 15.19 31.23 -11.47
N GLU A 393 14.49 30.07 -11.51
CA GLU A 393 14.41 29.24 -12.71
C GLU A 393 13.57 29.93 -13.79
N LYS A 394 14.17 30.10 -14.97
CA LYS A 394 13.57 30.85 -16.08
C LYS A 394 12.92 29.93 -17.12
N ASN A 395 13.29 28.65 -17.13
CA ASN A 395 12.85 27.66 -18.12
C ASN A 395 11.85 26.67 -17.51
N LEU A 396 10.77 27.18 -16.89
CA LEU A 396 9.68 26.33 -16.42
C LEU A 396 8.66 26.10 -17.54
N PRO A 397 8.12 24.88 -17.71
CA PRO A 397 6.99 24.62 -18.59
C PRO A 397 5.82 25.57 -18.29
N ASP A 398 5.25 26.15 -19.35
CA ASP A 398 4.14 27.10 -19.23
C ASP A 398 2.97 26.50 -18.44
N ASP A 399 2.62 25.23 -18.65
CA ASP A 399 1.48 24.59 -17.98
C ASP A 399 1.61 24.54 -16.45
N TRP A 400 2.81 24.66 -15.88
CA TRP A 400 3.01 24.71 -14.43
C TRP A 400 2.78 26.10 -13.84
N THR A 401 2.93 27.15 -14.64
CA THR A 401 2.89 28.56 -14.23
C THR A 401 1.74 29.32 -14.88
N LYS A 402 1.01 28.67 -15.81
CA LYS A 402 -0.20 29.17 -16.48
C LYS A 402 -1.22 29.52 -15.41
N ASN A 403 -1.44 30.82 -15.20
CA ASN A 403 -2.30 31.42 -14.17
C ASN A 403 -1.69 31.59 -12.77
N GLY A 404 -0.36 31.65 -12.67
CA GLY A 404 0.36 32.04 -11.46
C GLY A 404 1.17 30.90 -10.85
N PHE A 405 2.14 31.29 -10.02
CA PHE A 405 2.96 30.33 -9.28
C PHE A 405 2.17 29.67 -8.15
N HIS A 406 2.66 28.49 -7.74
CA HIS A 406 2.04 27.68 -6.72
C HIS A 406 1.98 28.43 -5.37
N LYS A 407 0.96 28.12 -4.57
CA LYS A 407 0.90 28.52 -3.18
C LYS A 407 1.54 27.44 -2.32
N MET A 408 2.52 27.83 -1.52
CA MET A 408 3.19 26.96 -0.55
C MET A 408 2.38 26.90 0.73
N TYR A 409 2.15 25.69 1.21
CA TYR A 409 1.58 25.41 2.52
C TYR A 409 2.62 24.67 3.36
N ILE A 410 2.76 25.10 4.62
CA ILE A 410 3.52 24.37 5.63
C ILE A 410 2.53 23.96 6.71
N GLY A 411 2.52 22.67 7.03
CA GLY A 411 1.69 22.13 8.11
C GLY A 411 2.53 21.41 9.15
N GLU A 412 2.34 21.78 10.41
CA GLU A 412 2.84 21.02 11.55
C GLU A 412 2.21 19.63 11.57
N ILE A 413 3.04 18.60 11.61
CA ILE A 413 2.59 17.21 11.74
C ILE A 413 2.16 17.00 13.19
N LEU A 414 0.86 16.78 13.38
CA LEU A 414 0.28 16.49 14.69
C LEU A 414 0.39 15.00 15.01
N ASN A 415 0.02 14.15 14.05
CA ASN A 415 0.06 12.70 14.19
C ASN A 415 0.48 12.03 12.88
N VAL A 416 1.00 10.80 13.01
CA VAL A 416 1.31 9.90 11.91
C VAL A 416 0.66 8.55 12.18
N TRP A 417 -0.08 8.04 11.20
CA TRP A 417 -0.76 6.75 11.26
C TRP A 417 -0.18 5.83 10.19
N VAL A 418 0.17 4.60 10.54
CA VAL A 418 0.74 3.60 9.62
C VAL A 418 0.05 2.25 9.85
N LYS A 419 -0.23 1.51 8.78
CA LYS A 419 -0.82 0.17 8.79
C LYS A 419 0.22 -0.92 8.56
#